data_AF-A0A945ZFP9-F1
#
_entry.id   AF-A0A945ZFP9-F1
#
_cell.length_a   1.000
_cell.length_b   1.000
_cell.length_c   1.000
_cell.angle_alpha   90.00
_cell.angle_beta   90.00
_cell.angle_gamma   90.00
#
_symmetry.space_group_name_H-M   'P 1'
#
loop_
_entity.id
_entity.type
_entity.pdbx_description
1 polymer ?
#
loop_
_entity_poly.entity_id
_entity_poly.type
_entity_poly.pdbx_seq_one_letter_code
_entity_poly.pdbx_strand_id
1 'polypeptide(L)'
;EGARDYYAQCSAKPVLDQVRVPTLVIHAEDDPWIPARLYRDVDWNRSALLKPRVVAKGGHCGFHDRHGQWHDRQAEVFLREMAR
;
A
#
# COMPACT_ATOMS: atom_id res chain seq x y z
N GLU A 1 2.84 28.02 11.16
CA GLU A 1 2.34 26.96 10.26
C GLU A 1 3.10 27.01 8.94
N GLY A 2 3.42 25.87 8.34
CA GLY A 2 4.25 25.78 7.14
C GLY A 2 4.31 24.36 6.59
N ALA A 3 5.09 24.12 5.54
CA ALA A 3 5.08 22.85 4.80
C ALA A 3 5.27 21.60 5.69
N ARG A 4 6.15 21.66 6.70
CA ARG A 4 6.38 20.53 7.62
C ARG A 4 5.15 20.17 8.44
N ASP A 5 4.46 21.17 8.93
CA ASP A 5 3.26 20.99 9.75
C ASP A 5 2.12 20.41 8.91
N TYR A 6 1.95 20.92 7.69
CA TYR A 6 1.04 20.32 6.70
C TYR A 6 1.34 18.83 6.45
N TYR A 7 2.59 18.47 6.16
CA TYR A 7 2.94 17.06 5.93
C TYR A 7 2.78 16.18 7.17
N ALA A 8 3.00 16.72 8.37
CA ALA A 8 2.77 15.99 9.61
C ALA A 8 1.29 15.67 9.82
N GLN A 9 0.41 16.65 9.58
CA GLN A 9 -1.04 16.50 9.75
C GLN A 9 -1.68 15.65 8.64
N CYS A 10 -1.18 15.74 7.41
CA CYS A 10 -1.73 14.99 6.27
C CYS A 10 -1.11 13.59 6.08
N SER A 11 -0.13 13.20 6.90
CA SER A 11 0.49 11.87 6.80
C SER A 11 -0.43 10.79 7.36
N ALA A 12 -0.66 9.73 6.60
CA ALA A 12 -1.39 8.56 7.07
C ALA A 12 -0.57 7.69 8.05
N LYS A 13 0.77 7.75 8.00
CA LYS A 13 1.66 6.84 8.75
C LYS A 13 1.34 6.75 10.25
N PRO A 14 1.08 7.85 10.99
CA PRO A 14 0.81 7.80 12.43
C PRO A 14 -0.54 7.17 12.80
N VAL A 15 -1.47 7.04 11.84
CA VAL A 15 -2.86 6.59 12.09
C VAL A 15 -3.19 5.26 11.39
N LEU A 16 -2.22 4.61 10.75
CA LEU A 16 -2.43 3.35 10.04
C LEU A 16 -2.99 2.23 10.93
N ASP A 17 -2.63 2.21 12.21
CA ASP A 17 -3.13 1.25 13.21
C ASP A 17 -4.61 1.48 13.60
N GLN A 18 -5.20 2.62 13.21
CA GLN A 18 -6.60 2.92 13.45
C GLN A 18 -7.53 2.35 12.38
N VAL A 19 -6.99 1.79 11.29
CA VAL A 19 -7.78 1.14 10.25
C VAL A 19 -8.50 -0.08 10.83
N ARG A 20 -9.84 -0.07 10.77
CA ARG A 20 -10.71 -1.10 11.39
C ARG A 20 -11.31 -2.11 10.42
N VAL A 21 -11.02 -1.97 9.13
CA VAL A 21 -11.49 -2.89 8.09
C VAL A 21 -10.28 -3.52 7.42
N PRO A 22 -10.35 -4.80 7.02
CA PRO A 22 -9.29 -5.40 6.22
C PRO A 22 -8.98 -4.53 5.01
N THR A 23 -7.70 -4.19 4.83
CA THR A 23 -7.26 -3.24 3.80
C THR A 23 -6.03 -3.79 3.09
N LEU A 24 -6.17 -3.96 1.78
CA LEU A 24 -5.05 -4.29 0.89
C LEU A 24 -4.25 -3.01 0.60
N VAL A 25 -2.93 -3.08 0.77
CA VAL A 25 -2.01 -1.99 0.40
C VAL A 25 -1.07 -2.52 -0.67
N ILE A 26 -1.06 -1.91 -1.85
CA ILE A 26 -0.20 -2.30 -2.97
C ILE A 26 0.77 -1.18 -3.28
N HIS A 27 2.05 -1.52 -3.45
CA HIS A 27 3.07 -0.56 -3.90
C HIS A 27 4.18 -1.25 -4.69
N ALA A 28 4.81 -0.53 -5.61
CA ALA A 28 5.95 -1.00 -6.39
C ALA A 28 7.22 -0.25 -5.97
N GLU A 29 8.30 -0.98 -5.74
CA GLU A 29 9.56 -0.36 -5.32
C GLU A 29 10.21 0.50 -6.42
N ASP A 30 9.88 0.25 -7.68
CA ASP A 30 10.31 1.01 -8.85
C ASP A 30 9.33 2.13 -9.25
N ASP A 31 8.40 2.52 -8.37
CA ASP A 31 7.54 3.69 -8.57
C ASP A 31 8.39 4.98 -8.65
N PRO A 32 8.35 5.73 -9.78
CA PRO A 32 9.17 6.92 -9.96
C PRO A 32 8.65 8.15 -9.20
N TRP A 33 7.43 8.12 -8.67
CA TRP A 33 6.78 9.22 -7.97
C TRP A 33 6.82 9.03 -6.45
N ILE A 34 6.49 7.81 -5.98
CA ILE A 34 6.35 7.53 -4.55
C ILE A 34 7.50 6.63 -4.09
N PRO A 35 8.42 7.13 -3.25
CA PRO A 35 9.58 6.35 -2.84
C PRO A 35 9.24 5.14 -1.97
N ALA A 36 9.78 3.96 -2.32
CA ALA A 36 9.61 2.70 -1.61
C ALA A 36 9.92 2.75 -0.10
N ARG A 37 10.90 3.59 0.30
CA ARG A 37 11.28 3.76 1.71
C ARG A 37 10.08 4.12 2.60
N LEU A 38 9.12 4.88 2.07
CA LEU A 38 7.95 5.31 2.84
C LEU A 38 7.08 4.13 3.29
N TYR A 39 7.07 3.03 2.51
CA TYR A 39 6.37 1.79 2.83
C TYR A 39 7.26 0.80 3.61
N ARG A 40 8.58 0.80 3.37
CA ARG A 40 9.52 -0.03 4.14
C ARG A 40 9.66 0.44 5.60
N ASP A 41 9.50 1.74 5.84
CA ASP A 41 9.57 2.32 7.19
C ASP A 41 8.28 2.12 8.00
N VAL A 42 7.26 1.44 7.44
CA VAL A 42 6.03 1.08 8.14
C VAL A 42 6.21 -0.29 8.77
N ASP A 43 5.97 -0.37 10.08
CA ASP A 43 5.81 -1.66 10.75
C ASP A 43 4.42 -2.22 10.48
N TRP A 44 4.32 -3.03 9.44
CA TRP A 44 3.05 -3.65 9.01
C TRP A 44 2.50 -4.67 10.00
N ASN A 45 3.30 -5.13 10.97
CA ASN A 45 2.82 -6.07 11.99
C ASN A 45 1.94 -5.41 13.05
N ARG A 46 1.90 -4.06 13.09
CA ARG A 46 1.07 -3.30 14.04
C ARG A 46 -0.44 -3.48 13.83
N SER A 47 -0.87 -3.93 12.65
CA SER A 47 -2.27 -4.22 12.37
C SER A 47 -2.41 -5.45 11.49
N ALA A 48 -3.05 -6.49 12.01
CA ALA A 48 -3.39 -7.68 11.22
C ALA A 48 -4.39 -7.39 10.10
N LEU A 49 -5.08 -6.24 10.14
CA LEU A 49 -6.05 -5.83 9.12
C LEU A 49 -5.38 -5.22 7.90
N LEU A 50 -4.14 -4.71 8.02
CA LEU A 50 -3.38 -4.20 6.89
C LEU A 50 -2.65 -5.36 6.19
N LYS A 51 -2.91 -5.53 4.90
CA LYS A 51 -2.30 -6.57 4.07
C LYS A 51 -1.40 -5.92 3.01
N PRO A 52 -0.11 -5.67 3.32
CA PRO A 52 0.79 -5.08 2.34
C PRO A 52 1.20 -6.08 1.25
N ARG A 53 1.37 -5.55 0.04
CA ARG A 53 1.95 -6.18 -1.15
C ARG A 53 2.91 -5.18 -1.78
N VAL A 54 4.09 -5.05 -1.17
CA VAL A 54 5.19 -4.26 -1.73
C VAL A 54 6.01 -5.17 -2.63
N VAL A 55 6.08 -4.85 -3.92
CA VAL A 55 6.74 -5.69 -4.93
C VAL A 55 7.86 -4.95 -5.63
N ALA A 56 8.89 -5.66 -6.07
CA ALA A 56 10.08 -5.05 -6.65
C ALA A 56 9.79 -4.23 -7.93
N LYS A 57 8.78 -4.65 -8.72
CA LYS A 57 8.43 -4.03 -10.00
C LYS A 57 6.93 -3.90 -10.19
N GLY A 58 6.52 -2.76 -10.75
CA GLY A 58 5.12 -2.45 -11.07
C GLY A 58 4.94 -1.03 -11.58
N GLY A 59 5.90 -0.13 -11.34
CA GLY A 59 5.79 1.29 -11.63
C GLY A 59 4.65 1.95 -10.86
N HIS A 60 4.32 3.19 -11.23
CA HIS A 60 3.28 3.97 -10.53
C HIS A 60 1.86 3.46 -10.82
N CYS A 61 1.53 3.23 -12.10
CA CYS A 61 0.18 2.85 -12.55
C CYS A 61 0.14 1.48 -13.24
N GLY A 62 1.27 0.80 -13.33
CA GLY A 62 1.42 -0.28 -14.30
C GLY A 62 0.91 -1.60 -13.76
N PHE A 63 1.66 -2.20 -12.84
CA PHE A 63 1.56 -3.60 -12.46
C PHE A 63 1.08 -4.47 -13.65
N HIS A 64 1.60 -4.24 -14.85
CA HIS A 64 1.15 -4.94 -16.04
C HIS A 64 2.07 -6.14 -16.25
N ASP A 65 1.47 -7.30 -16.43
CA ASP A 65 2.19 -8.49 -16.81
C ASP A 65 1.50 -9.22 -17.97
N ARG A 66 2.01 -10.40 -18.32
CA ARG A 66 1.49 -11.23 -19.41
C ARG A 66 0.01 -11.65 -19.24
N HIS A 67 -0.58 -11.43 -18.07
CA HIS A 67 -1.95 -11.79 -17.74
C HIS A 67 -2.83 -10.54 -17.51
N GLY A 68 -2.36 -9.33 -17.86
CA GLY A 68 -3.10 -8.08 -17.69
C GLY A 68 -2.65 -7.26 -16.49
N GLN A 69 -3.60 -6.56 -15.84
CA GLN A 69 -3.37 -5.74 -14.65
C GLN A 69 -3.21 -6.64 -13.41
N TRP A 70 -1.98 -6.81 -12.94
CA TRP A 70 -1.66 -7.62 -11.76
C TRP A 70 -2.32 -7.07 -10.49
N HIS A 71 -2.44 -5.75 -10.34
CA HIS A 71 -3.08 -5.14 -9.16
C HIS A 71 -4.56 -5.52 -9.04
N ASP A 72 -5.30 -5.61 -10.16
CA ASP A 72 -6.69 -6.08 -10.16
C ASP A 72 -6.80 -7.53 -9.70
N ARG A 73 -5.88 -8.39 -10.13
CA ARG A 73 -5.83 -9.78 -9.67
C ARG A 73 -5.50 -9.88 -8.18
N GLN A 74 -4.64 -9.01 -7.66
CA GLN A 74 -4.41 -8.95 -6.20
C GLN A 74 -5.65 -8.49 -5.44
N ALA A 75 -6.41 -7.53 -5.97
CA ALA A 75 -7.68 -7.12 -5.39
C ALA A 75 -8.69 -8.29 -5.39
N GLU A 76 -8.78 -9.05 -6.48
CA GLU A 76 -9.61 -10.25 -6.54
C GLU A 76 -9.21 -11.30 -5.49
N VAL A 77 -7.92 -11.62 -5.39
CA VAL A 77 -7.40 -12.57 -4.38
C VAL A 77 -7.76 -12.09 -2.97
N PHE A 78 -7.52 -10.82 -2.67
CA PHE A 78 -7.84 -10.24 -1.36
C PHE A 78 -9.34 -10.32 -1.03
N LEU A 79 -10.21 -9.96 -1.98
CA LEU A 79 -11.65 -10.06 -1.78
C LEU A 79 -12.11 -11.51 -1.55
N ARG A 80 -11.52 -12.47 -2.26
CA ARG A 80 -11.80 -13.91 -2.05
C ARG A 80 -11.31 -14.41 -0.69
N GLU A 81 -10.20 -13.88 -0.17
CA GLU A 81 -9.73 -14.19 1.19
C GLU A 81 -10.69 -13.67 2.26
N MET A 82 -11.33 -12.52 2.02
CA MET A 82 -12.30 -11.92 2.96
C MET A 82 -13.70 -12.55 2.91
N ALA A 83 -14.04 -13.23 1.82
CA ALA A 83 -15.31 -13.93 1.66
C ALA A 83 -15.32 -15.34 2.30
N ARG A 84 -14.19 -15.78 2.86
CA ARG A 84 -14.03 -17.05 3.57
C ARG A 84 -14.15 -16.85 5.08
#